data_AF-A0A3M1NSB8-F1
#
_entry.id   AF-A0A3M1NSB8-F1
#
_cell.length_a   1.000
_cell.length_b   1.000
_cell.length_c   1.000
_cell.angle_alpha   90.00
_cell.angle_beta   90.00
_cell.angle_gamma   90.00
#
_symmetry.space_group_name_H-M   'P 1'
#
loop_
_entity.id
_entity.type
_entity.pdbx_description
1 polymer ?
#
loop_
_entity_poly.entity_id
_entity_poly.type
_entity_poly.pdbx_seq_one_letter_code
_entity_poly.pdbx_strand_id
1 'polypeptide(L)'
;MRLHLPVEDTFRRLLAQEDTDGDRQITVKDTGPKRFVVGGETPYVVEGTYALSNLLQELALAREAGRDTLVLDPARLYENPVHRISRMIRELFWDGLTRTVDAEGLARTAIDTKGEGADLDRRARVYVPATDPVAQDYFAGVARERPALGLEVITLPEQITPAYVLGLNDRPGILSLKLVRGDDGRLRGLPFVVPGGRFNELYGWDSYFEALGLLHDGRVDLAQAMVEHFLYEITHYGQILNANRSYYLTRSQPPFLTAMGWAVYEHLPAGPARDAWLRDVMTTAIREYETVWTAPPKLTETGLSRYYGRGIGMPPETEEGHFDAVLRPYAEAAGMDLRAFARAVRRREIVVPELDAYFVHDRALRESGHDNSYRLEGRAAHLCTVDLNALLYRYEIDLARAIEEVFGGRLVTPDGRTHTPDAWRARAAARRERINA
;
A
#
# COMPACT_ATOMS: atom_id res chain seq x y z
N MET A 1 31.53 -10.54 27.48
CA MET A 1 31.10 -9.59 28.54
C MET A 1 29.75 -9.02 28.12
N ARG A 2 28.77 -8.91 29.01
CA ARG A 2 27.48 -8.25 28.70
C ARG A 2 27.37 -6.96 29.50
N LEU A 3 26.91 -5.90 28.86
CA LEU A 3 26.59 -4.62 29.50
C LEU A 3 25.20 -4.69 30.10
N HIS A 4 25.02 -4.16 31.30
CA HIS A 4 23.73 -3.98 31.97
C HIS A 4 23.52 -2.48 32.17
N LEU A 5 22.67 -1.89 31.34
CA LEU A 5 22.53 -0.43 31.24
C LEU A 5 21.14 0.00 31.72
N PRO A 6 21.03 0.88 32.72
CA PRO A 6 19.76 1.49 33.10
C PRO A 6 19.24 2.33 31.93
N VAL A 7 18.08 1.96 31.36
CA VAL A 7 17.65 2.46 30.05
C VAL A 7 17.43 3.98 30.08
N GLU A 8 16.57 4.48 30.96
CA GLU A 8 16.17 5.90 30.96
C GLU A 8 17.31 6.85 31.36
N ASP A 9 18.16 6.44 32.31
CA ASP A 9 19.34 7.23 32.70
C ASP A 9 20.36 7.29 31.56
N THR A 10 20.71 6.13 30.99
CA THR A 10 21.69 6.04 29.92
C THR A 10 21.22 6.77 28.68
N PHE A 11 19.95 6.62 28.31
CA PHE A 11 19.34 7.30 27.15
C PHE A 11 19.42 8.82 27.27
N ARG A 12 19.01 9.38 28.42
CA ARG A 12 19.04 10.84 28.65
C ARG A 12 20.46 11.39 28.66
N ARG A 13 21.40 10.70 29.31
CA ARG A 13 22.81 11.13 29.38
C ARG A 13 23.50 11.06 28.02
N LEU A 14 23.20 10.03 27.23
CA LEU A 14 23.75 9.86 25.89
C LEU A 14 23.29 11.02 24.98
N LEU A 15 21.98 11.30 24.93
CA LEU A 15 21.45 12.43 24.16
C LEU A 15 22.03 13.76 24.63
N ALA A 16 22.02 14.03 25.94
CA ALA A 16 22.55 15.28 26.47
C ALA A 16 24.03 15.54 26.13
N GLN A 17 24.81 14.50 25.83
CA GLN A 17 26.22 14.61 25.48
C GLN A 17 26.46 14.63 23.95
N GLU A 18 25.74 13.80 23.20
CA GLU A 18 26.07 13.49 21.79
C GLU A 18 25.04 14.01 20.77
N ASP A 19 23.81 14.35 21.18
CA ASP A 19 22.78 14.98 20.34
C ASP A 19 22.84 16.50 20.58
N THR A 20 23.49 17.21 19.65
CA THR A 20 23.84 18.63 19.81
C THR A 20 22.86 19.58 19.15
N ASP A 21 21.98 19.09 18.28
CA ASP A 21 20.91 19.86 17.65
C ASP A 21 19.51 19.55 18.20
N GLY A 22 19.40 18.54 19.08
CA GLY A 22 18.19 18.19 19.82
C GLY A 22 17.18 17.41 19.00
N ASP A 23 17.59 16.82 17.86
CA ASP A 23 16.72 16.08 16.95
C ASP A 23 16.47 14.62 17.38
N ARG A 24 17.09 14.20 18.50
CA ARG A 24 17.07 12.84 19.07
C ARG A 24 17.76 11.80 18.19
N GLN A 25 18.74 12.21 17.40
CA GLN A 25 19.61 11.35 16.62
C GLN A 25 21.07 11.60 17.01
N ILE A 26 21.95 10.67 16.64
CA ILE A 26 23.40 10.87 16.75
C ILE A 26 23.96 10.65 15.36
N THR A 27 24.40 11.74 14.73
CA THR A 27 24.88 11.75 13.36
C THR A 27 26.31 12.28 13.28
N VAL A 28 26.85 12.31 12.07
CA VAL A 28 28.16 12.92 11.79
C VAL A 28 28.13 14.45 11.90
N LYS A 29 26.94 15.06 11.92
CA LYS A 29 26.76 16.50 12.08
C LYS A 29 26.87 16.94 13.53
N ASP A 30 26.56 16.05 14.47
CA ASP A 30 26.67 16.36 15.89
C ASP A 30 28.10 16.64 16.30
N THR A 31 28.30 17.63 17.16
CA THR A 31 29.64 18.06 17.60
C THR A 31 30.02 17.53 18.99
N GLY A 32 29.28 16.53 19.50
CA GLY A 32 29.62 15.82 20.73
C GLY A 32 31.00 15.13 20.66
N PRO A 33 31.54 14.66 21.79
CA PRO A 33 32.89 14.12 21.87
C PRO A 33 33.08 12.79 21.14
N LYS A 34 32.01 12.18 20.60
CA LYS A 34 32.02 10.88 19.91
C LYS A 34 32.57 9.76 20.79
N ARG A 35 32.32 9.88 22.09
CA ARG A 35 32.84 8.98 23.11
C ARG A 35 31.96 9.01 24.35
N PHE A 36 31.38 7.87 24.70
CA PHE A 36 30.48 7.75 25.84
C PHE A 36 30.86 6.57 26.73
N VAL A 37 30.88 6.79 28.05
CA VAL A 37 31.24 5.75 29.03
C VAL A 37 29.97 5.17 29.63
N VAL A 38 29.82 3.86 29.53
CA VAL A 38 28.69 3.08 30.04
C VAL A 38 29.15 2.02 31.05
N GLY A 39 28.22 1.53 31.88
CA GLY A 39 28.52 0.56 32.93
C GLY A 39 28.89 1.21 34.27
N GLY A 40 28.76 0.44 35.36
CA GLY A 40 29.10 0.84 36.71
C GLY A 40 30.53 0.47 37.08
N GLU A 41 30.71 -0.57 37.90
CA GLU A 41 32.00 -1.02 38.44
C GLU A 41 33.04 -1.39 37.37
N THR A 42 32.59 -1.89 36.21
CA THR A 42 33.45 -2.13 35.04
C THR A 42 33.03 -1.20 33.90
N PRO A 43 33.66 -0.01 33.76
CA PRO A 43 33.30 0.93 32.72
C PRO A 43 33.69 0.39 31.33
N TYR A 44 32.82 0.62 30.36
CA TYR A 44 33.03 0.34 28.95
C TYR A 44 32.89 1.62 28.15
N VAL A 45 33.79 1.86 27.21
CA VAL A 45 33.78 3.07 26.38
C VAL A 45 33.22 2.71 25.01
N VAL A 46 32.16 3.41 24.61
CA VAL A 46 31.60 3.37 23.26
C VAL A 46 32.16 4.56 22.49
N GLU A 47 32.84 4.31 21.38
CA GLU A 47 33.53 5.35 20.59
C GLU A 47 33.06 5.35 19.14
N GLY A 48 32.98 6.56 18.58
CA GLY A 48 32.56 6.80 17.21
C GLY A 48 31.04 6.96 17.06
N THR A 49 30.66 7.86 16.16
CA THR A 49 29.26 8.22 15.86
C THR A 49 28.37 6.99 15.63
N TYR A 50 28.84 6.02 14.84
CA TYR A 50 28.03 4.85 14.47
C TYR A 50 27.69 3.97 15.68
N ALA A 51 28.67 3.67 16.54
CA ALA A 51 28.45 2.84 17.72
C ALA A 51 27.56 3.54 18.75
N LEU A 52 27.70 4.88 18.87
CA LEU A 52 26.84 5.70 19.72
C LEU A 52 25.40 5.78 19.20
N SER A 53 25.22 5.96 17.89
CA SER A 53 23.91 5.87 17.24
C SER A 53 23.26 4.51 17.46
N ASN A 54 24.04 3.42 17.33
CA ASN A 54 23.53 2.08 17.61
C ASN A 54 23.13 1.92 19.07
N LEU A 55 23.93 2.43 20.02
CA LEU A 55 23.57 2.41 21.44
C LEU A 55 22.25 3.17 21.69
N LEU A 56 22.09 4.35 21.09
CA LEU A 56 20.86 5.13 21.18
C LEU A 56 19.65 4.33 20.66
N GLN A 57 19.80 3.64 19.53
CA GLN A 57 18.74 2.80 18.95
C GLN A 57 18.39 1.60 19.85
N GLU A 58 19.37 0.87 20.37
CA GLU A 58 19.10 -0.27 21.28
C GLU A 58 18.40 0.20 22.58
N LEU A 59 18.79 1.37 23.10
CA LEU A 59 18.12 1.99 24.26
C LEU A 59 16.70 2.44 23.92
N ALA A 60 16.47 3.03 22.74
CA ALA A 60 15.14 3.41 22.27
C ALA A 60 14.20 2.20 22.16
N LEU A 61 14.68 1.10 21.57
CA LEU A 61 13.91 -0.15 21.46
C LEU A 61 13.61 -0.76 22.83
N ALA A 62 14.59 -0.74 23.76
CA ALA A 62 14.37 -1.20 25.12
C ALA A 62 13.33 -0.35 25.86
N ARG A 63 13.37 0.98 25.67
CA ARG A 63 12.41 1.93 26.24
C ARG A 63 11.00 1.71 25.68
N GLU A 64 10.85 1.52 24.37
CA GLU A 64 9.56 1.21 23.73
C GLU A 64 8.98 -0.11 24.23
N ALA A 65 9.83 -1.11 24.45
CA ALA A 65 9.46 -2.38 25.06
C ALA A 65 9.21 -2.30 26.59
N GLY A 66 9.24 -1.11 27.19
CA GLY A 66 9.01 -0.90 28.62
C GLY A 66 10.06 -1.53 29.55
N ARG A 67 11.30 -1.71 29.07
CA ARG A 67 12.37 -2.34 29.86
C ARG A 67 13.17 -1.29 30.64
N ASP A 68 13.38 -1.53 31.93
CA ASP A 68 14.20 -0.66 32.78
C ASP A 68 15.71 -0.85 32.56
N THR A 69 16.12 -2.04 32.11
CA THR A 69 17.52 -2.41 31.90
C THR A 69 17.73 -3.03 30.51
N LEU A 70 18.70 -2.50 29.78
CA LEU A 70 19.20 -3.08 28.52
C LEU A 70 20.37 -4.01 28.83
N VAL A 71 20.25 -5.27 28.41
CA VAL A 71 21.34 -6.25 28.44
C VAL A 71 21.86 -6.44 27.02
N LEU A 72 23.11 -6.03 26.77
CA LEU A 72 23.67 -5.96 25.42
C LEU A 72 25.08 -6.55 25.37
N ASP A 73 25.40 -7.29 24.30
CA ASP A 73 26.79 -7.58 23.95
C ASP A 73 27.40 -6.35 23.25
N PRO A 74 28.48 -5.74 23.78
CA PRO A 74 29.10 -4.56 23.15
C PRO A 74 29.44 -4.75 21.67
N ALA A 75 29.74 -5.99 21.23
CA ALA A 75 30.03 -6.27 19.83
C ALA A 75 28.86 -5.89 18.89
N ARG A 76 27.60 -5.89 19.38
CA ARG A 76 26.44 -5.43 18.60
C ARG A 76 26.48 -3.95 18.25
N LEU A 77 27.16 -3.12 19.05
CA LEU A 77 27.29 -1.69 18.77
C LEU A 77 28.19 -1.43 17.56
N TYR A 78 29.10 -2.37 17.27
CA TYR A 78 30.08 -2.28 16.18
C TYR A 78 29.77 -3.27 15.05
N GLU A 79 28.55 -3.81 15.01
CA GLU A 79 28.11 -4.69 13.93
C GLU A 79 28.31 -4.01 12.57
N ASN A 80 28.78 -4.77 11.57
CA ASN A 80 28.95 -4.25 10.21
C ASN A 80 27.61 -3.63 9.72
N PRO A 81 27.61 -2.40 9.18
CA PRO A 81 26.37 -1.71 8.83
C PRO A 81 25.51 -2.45 7.79
N VAL A 82 26.12 -3.20 6.87
CA VAL A 82 25.40 -4.04 5.90
C VAL A 82 24.67 -5.18 6.61
N HIS A 83 25.34 -5.84 7.56
CA HIS A 83 24.71 -6.92 8.33
C HIS A 83 23.62 -6.37 9.25
N ARG A 84 23.88 -5.23 9.91
CA ARG A 84 22.92 -4.59 10.81
C ARG A 84 21.65 -4.19 10.08
N ILE A 85 21.74 -3.51 8.94
CA ILE A 85 20.54 -3.09 8.21
C ILE A 85 19.75 -4.28 7.68
N SER A 86 20.42 -5.31 7.13
CA SER A 86 19.75 -6.55 6.69
C SER A 86 19.04 -7.25 7.85
N ARG A 87 19.70 -7.35 9.02
CA ARG A 87 19.11 -7.92 10.22
C ARG A 87 17.91 -7.12 10.72
N MET A 88 18.00 -5.80 10.75
CA MET A 88 16.91 -4.92 11.18
C MET A 88 15.70 -5.01 10.24
N ILE A 89 15.91 -5.12 8.92
CA ILE A 89 14.82 -5.34 7.97
C ILE A 89 14.06 -6.62 8.33
N ARG A 90 14.80 -7.73 8.43
CA ARG A 90 14.23 -9.07 8.68
C ARG A 90 13.56 -9.21 10.05
N GLU A 91 14.17 -8.68 11.11
CA GLU A 91 13.80 -8.96 12.50
C GLU A 91 12.96 -7.86 13.16
N LEU A 92 12.86 -6.68 12.54
CA LEU A 92 12.17 -5.53 13.14
C LEU A 92 11.26 -4.82 12.15
N PHE A 93 11.74 -4.46 10.97
CA PHE A 93 11.00 -3.56 10.08
C PHE A 93 9.76 -4.23 9.49
N TRP A 94 9.84 -5.49 9.05
CA TRP A 94 8.66 -6.19 8.54
C TRP A 94 7.52 -6.25 9.56
N ASP A 95 7.83 -6.59 10.81
CA ASP A 95 6.82 -6.65 11.87
C ASP A 95 6.29 -5.25 12.20
N GLY A 96 7.16 -4.23 12.25
CA GLY A 96 6.75 -2.84 12.45
C GLY A 96 5.87 -2.26 11.33
N LEU A 97 5.96 -2.82 10.12
CA LEU A 97 5.17 -2.45 8.95
C LEU A 97 3.94 -3.36 8.75
N THR A 98 3.77 -4.44 9.51
CA THR A 98 2.65 -5.36 9.34
C THR A 98 1.36 -4.81 9.95
N ARG A 99 0.24 -4.91 9.23
CA ARG A 99 -1.10 -4.47 9.63
C ARG A 99 -2.13 -5.55 9.35
N THR A 100 -3.32 -5.39 9.94
CA THR A 100 -4.53 -6.17 9.64
C THR A 100 -5.73 -5.23 9.52
N VAL A 101 -6.75 -5.63 8.75
CA VAL A 101 -8.08 -4.98 8.77
C VAL A 101 -9.06 -5.93 9.47
N ASP A 102 -8.98 -5.95 10.79
CA ASP A 102 -9.81 -6.77 11.67
C ASP A 102 -10.01 -6.10 13.04
N ALA A 103 -10.65 -6.79 13.99
CA ALA A 103 -10.96 -6.22 15.30
C ALA A 103 -9.75 -5.58 16.00
N GLU A 104 -8.56 -6.20 15.88
CA GLU A 104 -7.32 -5.73 16.51
C GLU A 104 -6.68 -4.59 15.71
N GLY A 105 -6.59 -4.73 14.39
CA GLY A 105 -5.94 -3.74 13.53
C GLY A 105 -6.71 -2.43 13.37
N LEU A 106 -8.05 -2.46 13.47
CA LEU A 106 -8.92 -1.30 13.19
C LEU A 106 -8.66 -0.08 14.09
N ALA A 107 -8.17 -0.27 15.31
CA ALA A 107 -7.79 0.85 16.19
C ALA A 107 -6.74 1.77 15.53
N ARG A 108 -5.89 1.20 14.67
CA ARG A 108 -4.87 1.92 13.91
C ARG A 108 -5.31 2.19 12.48
N THR A 109 -5.91 1.22 11.80
CA THR A 109 -6.17 1.29 10.35
C THR A 109 -7.43 2.05 9.98
N ALA A 110 -8.44 2.13 10.86
CA ALA A 110 -9.67 2.86 10.55
C ALA A 110 -9.46 4.38 10.56
N ILE A 111 -8.50 4.88 11.36
CA ILE A 111 -8.22 6.31 11.48
C ILE A 111 -7.54 6.80 10.21
N ASP A 112 -8.13 7.82 9.59
CA ASP A 112 -7.55 8.50 8.44
C ASP A 112 -6.97 9.87 8.85
N THR A 113 -5.68 10.05 8.59
CA THR A 113 -4.98 11.32 8.81
C THR A 113 -4.81 12.12 7.53
N LYS A 114 -5.16 11.56 6.37
CA LYS A 114 -5.07 12.19 5.06
C LYS A 114 -6.29 13.10 4.81
N GLY A 115 -6.13 14.08 3.94
CA GLY A 115 -7.15 15.09 3.64
C GLY A 115 -7.32 16.15 4.73
N GLU A 116 -7.50 17.40 4.30
CA GLU A 116 -7.72 18.56 5.17
C GLU A 116 -8.99 19.32 4.73
N GLY A 117 -9.75 19.76 5.74
CA GLY A 117 -11.02 20.47 5.57
C GLY A 117 -11.94 20.29 6.76
N ALA A 118 -12.52 21.40 7.24
CA ALA A 118 -13.44 21.42 8.39
C ALA A 118 -14.72 20.57 8.17
N ASP A 119 -15.03 20.21 6.92
CA ASP A 119 -16.24 19.50 6.54
C ASP A 119 -16.05 17.97 6.41
N LEU A 120 -14.84 17.43 6.69
CA LEU A 120 -14.55 16.00 6.62
C LEU A 120 -15.01 15.25 7.88
N ASP A 121 -15.85 14.23 7.71
CA ASP A 121 -16.27 13.34 8.80
C ASP A 121 -15.20 12.27 9.08
N ARG A 122 -14.40 12.51 10.13
CA ARG A 122 -13.26 11.70 10.56
C ARG A 122 -13.60 10.51 11.45
N ARG A 123 -14.87 10.12 11.55
CA ARG A 123 -15.24 8.90 12.29
C ARG A 123 -14.52 7.69 11.71
N ALA A 124 -14.10 6.78 12.60
CA ALA A 124 -13.54 5.49 12.20
C ALA A 124 -14.61 4.73 11.41
N ARG A 125 -14.31 4.39 10.17
CA ARG A 125 -15.30 3.83 9.24
C ARG A 125 -14.70 2.71 8.42
N VAL A 126 -15.44 1.61 8.31
CA VAL A 126 -15.14 0.50 7.41
C VAL A 126 -16.26 0.36 6.37
N TYR A 127 -15.87 0.34 5.11
CA TYR A 127 -16.76 0.05 3.99
C TYR A 127 -16.61 -1.42 3.61
N VAL A 128 -17.74 -2.12 3.53
CA VAL A 128 -17.78 -3.58 3.29
C VAL A 128 -18.61 -3.85 2.03
N PRO A 129 -18.13 -4.68 1.08
CA PRO A 129 -18.90 -5.05 -0.11
C PRO A 129 -20.27 -5.66 0.21
N ALA A 130 -21.32 -5.29 -0.54
CA ALA A 130 -22.61 -6.00 -0.50
C ALA A 130 -22.46 -7.51 -0.75
N THR A 131 -21.48 -7.88 -1.58
CA THR A 131 -21.17 -9.26 -1.98
C THR A 131 -20.45 -10.09 -0.92
N ASP A 132 -20.12 -9.51 0.25
CA ASP A 132 -19.41 -10.19 1.34
C ASP A 132 -20.21 -10.14 2.66
N PRO A 133 -21.27 -10.95 2.79
CA PRO A 133 -22.09 -10.98 4.00
C PRO A 133 -21.30 -11.44 5.24
N VAL A 134 -20.24 -12.24 5.05
CA VAL A 134 -19.40 -12.71 6.16
C VAL A 134 -18.63 -11.54 6.77
N ALA A 135 -18.03 -10.68 5.95
CA ALA A 135 -17.38 -9.48 6.45
C ALA A 135 -18.39 -8.49 7.06
N GLN A 136 -19.60 -8.37 6.51
CA GLN A 136 -20.64 -7.49 7.07
C GLN A 136 -21.00 -7.90 8.50
N ASP A 137 -21.29 -9.18 8.71
CA ASP A 137 -21.59 -9.73 10.03
C ASP A 137 -20.41 -9.57 11.00
N TYR A 138 -19.19 -9.81 10.50
CA TYR A 138 -17.97 -9.67 11.29
C TYR A 138 -17.79 -8.24 11.80
N PHE A 139 -17.76 -7.24 10.91
CA PHE A 139 -17.51 -5.86 11.29
C PHE A 139 -18.67 -5.26 12.10
N ALA A 140 -19.92 -5.66 11.83
CA ALA A 140 -21.05 -5.31 12.69
C ALA A 140 -20.88 -5.88 14.11
N GLY A 141 -20.34 -7.09 14.24
CA GLY A 141 -19.92 -7.67 15.52
C GLY A 141 -18.85 -6.84 16.22
N VAL A 142 -17.77 -6.48 15.51
CA VAL A 142 -16.68 -5.65 16.04
C VAL A 142 -17.21 -4.31 16.56
N ALA A 143 -18.09 -3.63 15.82
CA ALA A 143 -18.68 -2.36 16.24
C ALA A 143 -19.49 -2.49 17.55
N ARG A 144 -20.21 -3.60 17.74
CA ARG A 144 -20.96 -3.88 18.99
C ARG A 144 -20.04 -4.23 20.16
N GLU A 145 -19.01 -5.03 19.92
CA GLU A 145 -18.11 -5.55 20.96
C GLU A 145 -17.05 -4.54 21.39
N ARG A 146 -16.70 -3.58 20.52
CA ARG A 146 -15.70 -2.53 20.77
C ARG A 146 -16.28 -1.13 20.55
N PRO A 147 -17.29 -0.70 21.32
CA PRO A 147 -17.95 0.60 21.13
C PRO A 147 -17.00 1.80 21.28
N ALA A 148 -15.89 1.63 22.02
CA ALA A 148 -14.84 2.65 22.14
C ALA A 148 -14.13 3.00 20.82
N LEU A 149 -14.18 2.12 19.81
CA LEU A 149 -13.67 2.43 18.47
C LEU A 149 -14.54 3.45 17.74
N GLY A 150 -15.81 3.61 18.11
CA GLY A 150 -16.76 4.44 17.37
C GLY A 150 -16.90 4.02 15.90
N LEU A 151 -16.72 2.72 15.62
CA LEU A 151 -16.65 2.19 14.26
C LEU A 151 -18.01 2.26 13.56
N GLU A 152 -18.07 2.98 12.45
CA GLU A 152 -19.19 2.93 11.51
C GLU A 152 -18.94 1.87 10.44
N VAL A 153 -19.91 0.98 10.24
CA VAL A 153 -19.86 -0.08 9.22
C VAL A 153 -20.84 0.28 8.12
N ILE A 154 -20.33 0.50 6.90
CA ILE A 154 -21.14 0.89 5.75
C ILE A 154 -21.07 -0.18 4.67
N THR A 155 -22.23 -0.69 4.25
CA THR A 155 -22.31 -1.60 3.11
C THR A 155 -22.21 -0.81 1.80
N LEU A 156 -21.23 -1.16 0.98
CA LEU A 156 -21.08 -0.67 -0.39
C LEU A 156 -22.14 -1.30 -1.30
N PRO A 157 -22.62 -0.60 -2.33
CA PRO A 157 -23.52 -1.18 -3.33
C PRO A 157 -22.83 -2.30 -4.12
N GLU A 158 -23.61 -3.21 -4.72
CA GLU A 158 -23.07 -4.25 -5.60
C GLU A 158 -22.32 -3.66 -6.81
N GLN A 159 -22.79 -2.52 -7.32
CA GLN A 159 -22.13 -1.77 -8.39
C GLN A 159 -21.58 -0.46 -7.85
N ILE A 160 -20.25 -0.38 -7.73
CA ILE A 160 -19.54 0.80 -7.26
C ILE A 160 -19.28 1.71 -8.48
N THR A 161 -20.03 2.80 -8.58
CA THR A 161 -19.87 3.78 -9.68
C THR A 161 -19.00 4.95 -9.27
N PRO A 162 -18.34 5.67 -10.20
CA PRO A 162 -17.61 6.89 -9.86
C PRO A 162 -18.46 7.97 -9.18
N ALA A 163 -19.75 8.05 -9.54
CA ALA A 163 -20.68 8.98 -8.90
C ALA A 163 -20.96 8.60 -7.44
N TYR A 164 -21.07 7.30 -7.14
CA TYR A 164 -21.18 6.83 -5.76
C TYR A 164 -19.92 7.18 -4.96
N VAL A 165 -18.74 6.91 -5.51
CA VAL A 165 -17.46 7.19 -4.84
C VAL A 165 -17.27 8.69 -4.56
N LEU A 166 -17.65 9.56 -5.49
CA LEU A 166 -17.70 11.01 -5.28
C LEU A 166 -18.56 11.39 -4.05
N GLY A 167 -19.69 10.70 -3.87
CA GLY A 167 -20.59 10.88 -2.72
C GLY A 167 -20.01 10.41 -1.38
N LEU A 168 -18.84 9.77 -1.37
CA LEU A 168 -18.13 9.35 -0.16
C LEU A 168 -17.00 10.32 0.25
N ASN A 169 -16.74 11.36 -0.54
CA ASN A 169 -15.57 12.24 -0.35
C ASN A 169 -15.58 12.99 0.99
N ASP A 170 -16.74 13.26 1.57
CA ASP A 170 -16.90 13.88 2.89
C ASP A 170 -16.92 12.85 4.04
N ARG A 171 -16.98 11.55 3.71
CA ARG A 171 -17.07 10.42 4.65
C ARG A 171 -16.05 9.33 4.30
N PRO A 172 -14.74 9.63 4.34
CA PRO A 172 -13.71 8.65 4.04
C PRO A 172 -13.78 7.45 4.99
N GLY A 173 -13.22 6.32 4.57
CA GLY A 173 -13.15 5.11 5.39
C GLY A 173 -12.25 4.05 4.76
N ILE A 174 -11.75 3.14 5.60
CA ILE A 174 -10.98 1.98 5.15
C ILE A 174 -11.94 0.99 4.47
N LEU A 175 -11.46 0.27 3.47
CA LEU A 175 -12.20 -0.82 2.84
C LEU A 175 -11.84 -2.13 3.54
N SER A 176 -12.82 -3.02 3.70
CA SER A 176 -12.54 -4.37 4.20
C SER A 176 -11.58 -5.09 3.27
N LEU A 177 -10.79 -5.98 3.85
CA LEU A 177 -9.91 -6.89 3.13
C LEU A 177 -10.23 -8.33 3.53
N LYS A 178 -9.56 -9.30 2.88
CA LYS A 178 -9.76 -10.73 3.10
C LYS A 178 -9.71 -11.10 4.60
N LEU A 179 -10.82 -11.66 5.08
CA LEU A 179 -10.91 -12.36 6.35
C LEU A 179 -10.72 -13.87 6.13
N VAL A 180 -10.09 -14.53 7.08
CA VAL A 180 -9.93 -15.99 7.13
C VAL A 180 -10.38 -16.54 8.47
N ARG A 181 -10.83 -17.79 8.48
CA ARG A 181 -11.17 -18.49 9.71
C ARG A 181 -9.93 -19.22 10.23
N GLY A 182 -9.49 -18.88 11.44
CA GLY A 182 -8.40 -19.58 12.11
C GLY A 182 -8.81 -20.96 12.62
N ASP A 183 -7.84 -21.73 13.11
CA ASP A 183 -8.06 -23.08 13.68
C ASP A 183 -8.98 -23.06 14.91
N ASP A 184 -9.02 -21.94 15.62
CA ASP A 184 -9.92 -21.67 16.75
C ASP A 184 -11.36 -21.35 16.31
N GLY A 185 -11.64 -21.39 15.00
CA GLY A 185 -12.92 -21.08 14.41
C GLY A 185 -13.24 -19.58 14.32
N ARG A 186 -12.36 -18.69 14.78
CA ARG A 186 -12.58 -17.23 14.77
C ARG A 186 -12.14 -16.61 13.45
N LEU A 187 -12.86 -15.58 13.00
CA LEU A 187 -12.47 -14.79 11.84
C LEU A 187 -11.40 -13.77 12.22
N ARG A 188 -10.38 -13.67 11.38
CA ARG A 188 -9.26 -12.72 11.52
C ARG A 188 -8.90 -12.15 10.16
N GLY A 189 -8.35 -10.94 10.15
CA GLY A 189 -7.82 -10.34 8.94
C GLY A 189 -6.53 -11.04 8.55
N LEU A 190 -6.33 -11.28 7.25
CA LEU A 190 -5.00 -11.60 6.78
C LEU A 190 -4.06 -10.39 7.01
N PRO A 191 -2.79 -10.63 7.33
CA PRO A 191 -1.81 -9.58 7.52
C PRO A 191 -1.31 -9.04 6.17
N PHE A 192 -0.91 -7.77 6.15
CA PHE A 192 -0.23 -7.16 5.02
C PHE A 192 0.83 -6.16 5.48
N VAL A 193 1.79 -5.86 4.60
CA VAL A 193 2.84 -4.87 4.84
C VAL A 193 2.41 -3.53 4.24
N VAL A 194 2.81 -2.44 4.90
CA VAL A 194 2.61 -1.07 4.39
C VAL A 194 3.93 -0.47 3.91
N PRO A 195 3.92 0.49 2.96
CA PRO A 195 5.15 1.09 2.44
C PRO A 195 5.99 1.86 3.47
N GLY A 196 5.40 2.23 4.61
CA GLY A 196 6.06 3.00 5.66
C GLY A 196 5.16 3.28 6.87
N GLY A 197 5.76 3.62 8.00
CA GLY A 197 5.07 3.71 9.30
C GLY A 197 3.91 4.71 9.41
N ARG A 198 3.87 5.73 8.51
CA ARG A 198 2.76 6.70 8.40
C ARG A 198 1.52 6.11 7.71
N PHE A 199 1.69 5.08 6.89
CA PHE A 199 0.62 4.45 6.12
C PHE A 199 -0.04 3.34 6.93
N ASN A 200 -1.34 3.16 6.72
CA ASN A 200 -2.12 2.08 7.35
C ASN A 200 -2.96 1.30 6.32
N GLU A 201 -2.73 1.56 5.04
CA GLU A 201 -3.44 0.95 3.92
C GLU A 201 -2.53 -0.03 3.17
N LEU A 202 -3.13 -1.08 2.60
CA LEU A 202 -2.48 -1.93 1.60
C LEU A 202 -2.35 -1.11 0.31
N TYR A 203 -1.15 -1.04 -0.26
CA TYR A 203 -0.89 -0.35 -1.53
C TYR A 203 -0.70 -1.35 -2.67
N GLY A 204 -1.08 -1.00 -3.89
CA GLY A 204 -1.03 -1.88 -5.06
C GLY A 204 0.40 -2.32 -5.43
N TRP A 205 1.17 -1.47 -6.09
CA TRP A 205 2.46 -1.88 -6.68
C TRP A 205 3.59 -2.07 -5.65
N ASP A 206 3.58 -1.33 -4.53
CA ASP A 206 4.57 -1.43 -3.46
C ASP A 206 4.61 -2.87 -2.91
N SER A 207 3.44 -3.49 -2.74
CA SER A 207 3.27 -4.85 -2.22
C SER A 207 4.02 -5.90 -3.04
N TYR A 208 4.24 -5.70 -4.35
CA TYR A 208 5.05 -6.63 -5.13
C TYR A 208 6.51 -6.59 -4.69
N PHE A 209 7.08 -5.40 -4.52
CA PHE A 209 8.47 -5.24 -4.10
C PHE A 209 8.67 -5.64 -2.63
N GLU A 210 7.70 -5.34 -1.78
CA GLU A 210 7.66 -5.83 -0.40
C GLU A 210 7.60 -7.37 -0.37
N ALA A 211 6.76 -8.00 -1.20
CA ALA A 211 6.70 -9.45 -1.30
C ALA A 211 8.04 -10.06 -1.71
N LEU A 212 8.78 -9.48 -2.65
CA LEU A 212 10.12 -9.98 -2.99
C LEU A 212 11.08 -9.93 -1.79
N GLY A 213 11.04 -8.86 -0.99
CA GLY A 213 11.83 -8.75 0.25
C GLY A 213 11.41 -9.76 1.32
N LEU A 214 10.09 -9.93 1.51
CA LEU A 214 9.52 -10.89 2.44
C LEU A 214 9.90 -12.34 2.07
N LEU A 215 9.83 -12.69 0.79
CA LEU A 215 10.23 -14.00 0.30
C LEU A 215 11.72 -14.26 0.53
N HIS A 216 12.58 -13.26 0.29
CA HIS A 216 14.00 -13.33 0.59
C HIS A 216 14.27 -13.61 2.08
N ASP A 217 13.48 -13.02 2.97
CA ASP A 217 13.57 -13.20 4.43
C ASP A 217 12.75 -14.39 4.95
N GLY A 218 12.17 -15.22 4.08
CA GLY A 218 11.42 -16.43 4.44
C GLY A 218 10.00 -16.18 4.98
N ARG A 219 9.47 -14.96 4.87
CA ARG A 219 8.11 -14.55 5.28
C ARG A 219 7.09 -14.81 4.17
N VAL A 220 7.04 -16.06 3.70
CA VAL A 220 6.18 -16.49 2.59
C VAL A 220 4.70 -16.30 2.92
N ASP A 221 4.33 -16.46 4.20
CA ASP A 221 2.99 -16.25 4.74
C ASP A 221 2.48 -14.82 4.49
N LEU A 222 3.31 -13.81 4.77
CA LEU A 222 2.96 -12.40 4.55
C LEU A 222 2.84 -12.08 3.05
N ALA A 223 3.78 -12.59 2.24
CA ALA A 223 3.74 -12.38 0.80
C ALA A 223 2.47 -13.00 0.17
N GLN A 224 2.11 -14.21 0.59
CA GLN A 224 0.89 -14.89 0.15
C GLN A 224 -0.37 -14.13 0.59
N ALA A 225 -0.41 -13.66 1.84
CA ALA A 225 -1.55 -12.91 2.38
C ALA A 225 -1.84 -11.62 1.58
N MET A 226 -0.81 -10.92 1.12
CA MET A 226 -1.00 -9.74 0.25
C MET A 226 -1.59 -10.10 -1.12
N VAL A 227 -1.20 -11.24 -1.71
CA VAL A 227 -1.83 -11.74 -2.95
C VAL A 227 -3.31 -12.08 -2.71
N GLU A 228 -3.65 -12.69 -1.56
CA GLU A 228 -5.04 -12.96 -1.15
C GLU A 228 -5.87 -11.68 -1.01
N HIS A 229 -5.25 -10.59 -0.56
CA HIS A 229 -5.91 -9.29 -0.56
C HIS A 229 -6.15 -8.76 -1.97
N PHE A 230 -5.22 -8.90 -2.90
CA PHE A 230 -5.47 -8.50 -4.30
C PHE A 230 -6.55 -9.34 -4.98
N LEU A 231 -6.60 -10.64 -4.70
CA LEU A 231 -7.72 -11.51 -5.10
C LEU A 231 -9.06 -10.97 -4.57
N TYR A 232 -9.10 -10.57 -3.30
CA TYR A 232 -10.26 -9.97 -2.65
C TYR A 232 -10.65 -8.64 -3.30
N GLU A 233 -9.69 -7.74 -3.54
CA GLU A 233 -9.94 -6.43 -4.15
C GLU A 233 -10.49 -6.56 -5.57
N ILE A 234 -9.90 -7.40 -6.42
CA ILE A 234 -10.44 -7.61 -7.77
C ILE A 234 -11.83 -8.25 -7.70
N THR A 235 -12.06 -9.17 -6.76
CA THR A 235 -13.35 -9.85 -6.63
C THR A 235 -14.47 -8.90 -6.28
N HIS A 236 -14.24 -8.03 -5.29
CA HIS A 236 -15.28 -7.21 -4.66
C HIS A 236 -15.27 -5.73 -5.08
N TYR A 237 -14.11 -5.19 -5.47
CA TYR A 237 -13.94 -3.81 -5.91
C TYR A 237 -13.64 -3.69 -7.41
N GLY A 238 -13.35 -4.81 -8.08
CA GLY A 238 -13.21 -4.90 -9.53
C GLY A 238 -11.81 -4.63 -10.08
N GLN A 239 -10.87 -4.21 -9.24
CA GLN A 239 -9.47 -3.94 -9.59
C GLN A 239 -8.60 -3.97 -8.33
N ILE A 240 -7.29 -4.17 -8.49
CA ILE A 240 -6.33 -3.82 -7.42
C ILE A 240 -6.40 -2.32 -7.22
N LEU A 241 -6.55 -1.87 -5.97
CA LEU A 241 -6.70 -0.47 -5.64
C LEU A 241 -5.33 0.20 -5.48
N ASN A 242 -5.30 1.53 -5.65
CA ASN A 242 -4.13 2.31 -5.29
C ASN A 242 -3.78 2.13 -3.81
N ALA A 243 -4.80 2.27 -2.95
CA ALA A 243 -4.79 1.77 -1.59
C ALA A 243 -6.22 1.44 -1.14
N ASN A 244 -6.41 0.65 -0.09
CA ASN A 244 -7.74 0.19 0.33
C ASN A 244 -8.56 1.24 1.13
N ARG A 245 -8.76 2.45 0.59
CA ARG A 245 -9.69 3.49 1.12
C ARG A 245 -10.77 3.84 0.10
N SER A 246 -11.90 4.34 0.59
CA SER A 246 -13.07 4.68 -0.24
C SER A 246 -12.76 5.58 -1.43
N TYR A 247 -11.96 6.63 -1.25
CA TYR A 247 -11.59 7.57 -2.31
C TYR A 247 -10.61 7.00 -3.36
N TYR A 248 -10.07 5.79 -3.14
CA TYR A 248 -9.29 5.03 -4.13
C TYR A 248 -10.11 4.00 -4.91
N LEU A 249 -11.41 3.78 -4.61
CA LEU A 249 -12.25 2.79 -5.30
C LEU A 249 -12.30 2.95 -6.84
N THR A 250 -11.98 4.14 -7.36
CA THR A 250 -11.94 4.44 -8.81
C THR A 250 -10.54 4.49 -9.40
N ARG A 251 -9.51 4.11 -8.64
CA ARG A 251 -8.10 4.27 -9.02
C ARG A 251 -7.27 3.05 -8.63
N SER A 252 -6.52 2.53 -9.59
CA SER A 252 -5.62 1.39 -9.42
C SER A 252 -4.15 1.84 -9.22
N GLN A 253 -3.22 0.93 -9.47
CA GLN A 253 -1.77 1.14 -9.53
C GLN A 253 -1.14 0.20 -10.58
N PRO A 254 0.16 0.33 -10.93
CA PRO A 254 0.82 -0.55 -11.90
C PRO A 254 0.62 -2.04 -11.57
N PRO A 255 0.15 -2.86 -12.53
CA PRO A 255 -0.30 -4.22 -12.24
C PRO A 255 0.87 -5.23 -12.19
N PHE A 256 1.06 -5.87 -11.03
CA PHE A 256 2.10 -6.88 -10.79
C PHE A 256 1.55 -8.25 -10.33
N LEU A 257 0.24 -8.48 -10.34
CA LEU A 257 -0.37 -9.67 -9.72
C LEU A 257 0.18 -10.99 -10.27
N THR A 258 0.38 -11.11 -11.58
CA THR A 258 0.90 -12.37 -12.17
C THR A 258 2.34 -12.64 -11.74
N ALA A 259 3.18 -11.60 -11.70
CA ALA A 259 4.58 -11.72 -11.31
C ALA A 259 4.70 -11.99 -9.80
N MET A 260 3.90 -11.32 -8.98
CA MET A 260 3.82 -11.56 -7.53
C MET A 260 3.31 -12.97 -7.22
N GLY A 261 2.27 -13.42 -7.94
CA GLY A 261 1.72 -14.76 -7.85
C GLY A 261 2.76 -15.85 -8.16
N TRP A 262 3.53 -15.68 -9.23
CA TRP A 262 4.64 -16.58 -9.57
C TRP A 262 5.73 -16.60 -8.50
N ALA A 263 6.15 -15.43 -8.01
CA ALA A 263 7.19 -15.33 -6.99
C ALA A 263 6.78 -16.08 -5.71
N VAL A 264 5.53 -15.91 -5.24
CA VAL A 264 5.02 -16.65 -4.08
C VAL A 264 4.87 -18.15 -4.39
N TYR A 265 4.32 -18.51 -5.56
CA TYR A 265 4.14 -19.90 -5.97
C TYR A 265 5.44 -20.71 -5.91
N GLU A 266 6.56 -20.11 -6.33
CA GLU A 266 7.88 -20.76 -6.32
C GLU A 266 8.39 -21.07 -4.89
N HIS A 267 7.86 -20.38 -3.87
CA HIS A 267 8.20 -20.58 -2.45
C HIS A 267 7.18 -21.42 -1.68
N LEU A 268 6.02 -21.72 -2.27
CA LEU A 268 5.00 -22.54 -1.64
C LEU A 268 5.34 -24.04 -1.75
N PRO A 269 4.99 -24.85 -0.72
CA PRO A 269 5.19 -26.30 -0.76
C PRO A 269 4.53 -26.94 -1.97
N ALA A 270 5.27 -27.76 -2.72
CA ALA A 270 4.75 -28.43 -3.91
C ALA A 270 3.55 -29.33 -3.56
N GLY A 271 2.49 -29.23 -4.35
CA GLY A 271 1.31 -30.07 -4.21
C GLY A 271 0.05 -29.46 -4.83
N PRO A 272 -1.06 -30.22 -4.87
CA PRO A 272 -2.28 -29.79 -5.55
C PRO A 272 -2.87 -28.47 -5.02
N ALA A 273 -2.71 -28.20 -3.72
CA ALA A 273 -3.16 -26.95 -3.11
C ALA A 273 -2.42 -25.73 -3.66
N ARG A 274 -1.12 -25.87 -3.94
CA ARG A 274 -0.29 -24.81 -4.53
C ARG A 274 -0.74 -24.48 -5.96
N ASP A 275 -1.03 -25.50 -6.75
CA ASP A 275 -1.47 -25.33 -8.14
C ASP A 275 -2.89 -24.79 -8.22
N ALA A 276 -3.77 -25.18 -7.29
CA ALA A 276 -5.09 -24.60 -7.13
C ALA A 276 -5.01 -23.12 -6.75
N TRP A 277 -4.13 -22.76 -5.81
CA TRP A 277 -3.89 -21.37 -5.43
C TRP A 277 -3.42 -20.52 -6.61
N LEU A 278 -2.43 -20.99 -7.39
CA LEU A 278 -1.99 -20.27 -8.59
C LEU A 278 -3.11 -20.15 -9.62
N ARG A 279 -3.99 -21.15 -9.74
CA ARG A 279 -5.16 -21.09 -10.62
C ARG A 279 -6.10 -19.95 -10.24
N ASP A 280 -6.35 -19.75 -8.95
CA ASP A 280 -7.19 -18.66 -8.45
C ASP A 280 -6.54 -17.29 -8.74
N VAL A 281 -5.22 -17.18 -8.52
CA VAL A 281 -4.44 -15.98 -8.87
C VAL A 281 -4.55 -15.66 -10.37
N MET A 282 -4.26 -16.63 -11.24
CA MET A 282 -4.25 -16.42 -12.68
C MET A 282 -5.64 -16.13 -13.24
N THR A 283 -6.67 -16.81 -12.73
CA THR A 283 -8.08 -16.54 -13.10
C THR A 283 -8.49 -15.12 -12.74
N THR A 284 -8.08 -14.66 -11.55
CA THR A 284 -8.40 -13.32 -11.08
C THR A 284 -7.60 -12.24 -11.83
N ALA A 285 -6.34 -12.52 -12.15
CA ALA A 285 -5.52 -11.67 -13.01
C ALA A 285 -6.10 -11.53 -14.44
N ILE A 286 -6.68 -12.60 -15.00
CA ILE A 286 -7.41 -12.54 -16.28
C ILE A 286 -8.59 -11.57 -16.17
N ARG A 287 -9.38 -11.67 -15.09
CA ARG A 287 -10.50 -10.75 -14.85
C ARG A 287 -10.02 -9.31 -14.82
N GLU A 288 -8.99 -9.00 -14.04
CA GLU A 288 -8.41 -7.66 -13.97
C GLU A 288 -7.91 -7.17 -15.35
N TYR A 289 -7.13 -8.00 -16.05
CA TYR A 289 -6.60 -7.70 -17.37
C TYR A 289 -7.71 -7.32 -18.36
N GLU A 290 -8.81 -8.08 -18.39
CA GLU A 290 -9.91 -7.91 -19.34
C GLU A 290 -10.88 -6.80 -18.96
N THR A 291 -11.21 -6.64 -17.68
CA THR A 291 -12.24 -5.68 -17.24
C THR A 291 -11.68 -4.32 -16.82
N VAL A 292 -10.37 -4.23 -16.56
CA VAL A 292 -9.71 -2.99 -16.13
C VAL A 292 -8.79 -2.49 -17.23
N TRP A 293 -7.73 -3.24 -17.51
CA TRP A 293 -6.58 -2.73 -18.29
C TRP A 293 -6.82 -2.75 -19.79
N THR A 294 -7.53 -3.76 -20.30
CA THR A 294 -7.91 -3.87 -21.70
C THR A 294 -9.38 -3.57 -21.97
N ALA A 295 -10.04 -2.89 -21.03
CA ALA A 295 -11.36 -2.31 -21.21
C ALA A 295 -11.30 -0.79 -21.43
N PRO A 296 -12.24 -0.19 -22.20
CA PRO A 296 -12.43 1.25 -22.21
C PRO A 296 -12.74 1.80 -20.81
N PRO A 297 -12.26 3.00 -20.44
CA PRO A 297 -11.51 3.95 -21.28
C PRO A 297 -9.98 3.77 -21.27
N LYS A 298 -9.47 2.72 -20.59
CA LYS A 298 -8.01 2.45 -20.49
C LYS A 298 -7.45 1.91 -21.79
N LEU A 299 -8.14 0.98 -22.44
CA LEU A 299 -7.80 0.55 -23.79
C LEU A 299 -8.06 1.69 -24.79
N THR A 300 -7.08 1.95 -25.65
CA THR A 300 -7.17 2.98 -26.70
C THR A 300 -7.28 2.35 -28.08
N GLU A 301 -7.54 3.19 -29.09
CA GLU A 301 -7.66 2.78 -30.50
C GLU A 301 -6.36 2.17 -31.07
N THR A 302 -5.21 2.44 -30.46
CA THR A 302 -3.92 1.82 -30.86
C THR A 302 -3.84 0.35 -30.47
N GLY A 303 -4.78 -0.14 -29.64
CA GLY A 303 -4.71 -1.45 -29.02
C GLY A 303 -3.72 -1.53 -27.86
N LEU A 304 -3.19 -0.38 -27.40
CA LEU A 304 -2.43 -0.23 -26.16
C LEU A 304 -3.27 0.45 -25.08
N SER A 305 -2.85 0.27 -23.83
CA SER A 305 -3.55 0.76 -22.65
C SER A 305 -2.87 1.99 -22.07
N ARG A 306 -3.67 2.85 -21.44
CA ARG A 306 -3.24 4.03 -20.67
C ARG A 306 -3.72 3.95 -19.22
N TYR A 307 -3.05 4.68 -18.34
CA TYR A 307 -3.59 4.97 -17.02
C TYR A 307 -4.78 5.92 -17.16
N TYR A 308 -5.86 5.64 -16.45
CA TYR A 308 -7.09 6.42 -16.48
C TYR A 308 -7.94 6.13 -15.23
N GLY A 309 -7.68 6.87 -14.15
CA GLY A 309 -8.49 6.80 -12.93
C GLY A 309 -9.90 7.37 -13.17
N ARG A 310 -10.94 6.56 -12.94
CA ARG A 310 -12.33 6.85 -13.35
C ARG A 310 -13.06 7.85 -12.43
N GLY A 311 -12.41 8.33 -11.38
CA GLY A 311 -13.01 9.25 -10.40
C GLY A 311 -13.53 10.55 -11.03
N ILE A 312 -14.39 11.25 -10.29
CA ILE A 312 -15.03 12.50 -10.72
C ILE A 312 -14.54 13.63 -9.80
N GLY A 313 -14.29 14.81 -10.36
CA GLY A 313 -13.97 16.01 -9.59
C GLY A 313 -12.56 16.02 -9.00
N MET A 314 -12.35 16.88 -8.01
CA MET A 314 -11.07 17.06 -7.32
C MET A 314 -10.81 15.92 -6.33
N PRO A 315 -9.61 15.29 -6.33
CA PRO A 315 -9.26 14.27 -5.34
C PRO A 315 -9.39 14.79 -3.90
N PRO A 316 -10.11 14.11 -3.00
CA PRO A 316 -10.36 14.59 -1.63
C PRO A 316 -9.18 14.40 -0.67
N GLU A 317 -8.24 13.51 -1.00
CA GLU A 317 -7.18 13.06 -0.07
C GLU A 317 -5.96 13.97 -0.02
N THR A 318 -5.87 14.97 -0.90
CA THR A 318 -4.74 15.90 -0.95
C THR A 318 -4.82 16.94 0.16
N GLU A 319 -3.66 17.44 0.59
CA GLU A 319 -3.53 18.52 1.57
C GLU A 319 -4.25 19.80 1.12
N GLU A 320 -4.68 20.63 2.09
CA GLU A 320 -5.30 21.91 1.75
C GLU A 320 -4.29 22.81 1.04
N GLY A 321 -4.69 23.40 -0.08
CA GLY A 321 -3.81 24.23 -0.90
C GLY A 321 -3.04 23.50 -2.00
N HIS A 322 -3.06 22.16 -2.04
CA HIS A 322 -2.36 21.38 -3.06
C HIS A 322 -2.70 21.81 -4.50
N PHE A 323 -3.96 22.14 -4.77
CA PHE A 323 -4.44 22.57 -6.08
C PHE A 323 -4.56 24.10 -6.24
N ASP A 324 -4.06 24.91 -5.30
CA ASP A 324 -4.25 26.36 -5.29
C ASP A 324 -3.76 27.05 -6.57
N ALA A 325 -2.58 26.66 -7.05
CA ALA A 325 -2.01 27.24 -8.26
C ALA A 325 -2.89 26.98 -9.49
N VAL A 326 -3.55 25.81 -9.54
CA VAL A 326 -4.41 25.40 -10.64
C VAL A 326 -5.79 26.06 -10.54
N LEU A 327 -6.32 26.21 -9.33
CA LEU A 327 -7.65 26.76 -9.08
C LEU A 327 -7.69 28.29 -9.16
N ARG A 328 -6.59 28.97 -8.83
CA ARG A 328 -6.54 30.45 -8.70
C ARG A 328 -7.04 31.22 -9.94
N PRO A 329 -6.62 30.91 -11.17
CA PRO A 329 -7.10 31.65 -12.35
C PRO A 329 -8.63 31.56 -12.51
N TYR A 330 -9.22 30.41 -12.16
CA TYR A 330 -10.66 30.18 -12.25
C TYR A 330 -11.42 30.86 -11.12
N ALA A 331 -10.86 30.87 -9.90
CA ALA A 331 -11.42 31.60 -8.76
C ALA A 331 -11.45 33.11 -9.02
N GLU A 332 -10.35 33.67 -9.56
CA GLU A 332 -10.25 35.08 -9.94
C GLU A 332 -11.26 35.44 -11.04
N ALA A 333 -11.38 34.61 -12.08
CA ALA A 333 -12.36 34.79 -13.14
C ALA A 333 -13.81 34.71 -12.64
N ALA A 334 -14.09 33.90 -11.62
CA ALA A 334 -15.39 33.79 -10.97
C ALA A 334 -15.65 34.90 -9.93
N GLY A 335 -14.65 35.73 -9.62
CA GLY A 335 -14.74 36.74 -8.55
C GLY A 335 -14.94 36.15 -7.15
N MET A 336 -14.46 34.92 -6.92
CA MET A 336 -14.63 34.19 -5.66
C MET A 336 -13.32 34.12 -4.88
N ASP A 337 -13.43 34.11 -3.55
CA ASP A 337 -12.30 33.69 -2.70
C ASP A 337 -11.85 32.27 -3.07
N LEU A 338 -10.53 32.03 -3.08
CA LEU A 338 -9.94 30.77 -3.54
C LEU A 338 -10.43 29.57 -2.72
N ARG A 339 -10.60 29.71 -1.41
CA ARG A 339 -11.05 28.62 -0.54
C ARG A 339 -12.53 28.33 -0.74
N ALA A 340 -13.35 29.37 -0.91
CA ALA A 340 -14.76 29.22 -1.28
C ALA A 340 -14.91 28.53 -2.64
N PHE A 341 -14.13 28.95 -3.65
CA PHE A 341 -14.13 28.35 -4.97
C PHE A 341 -13.70 26.88 -4.93
N ALA A 342 -12.59 26.57 -4.25
CA ALA A 342 -12.11 25.19 -4.09
C ALA A 342 -13.16 24.27 -3.45
N ARG A 343 -13.90 24.78 -2.45
CA ARG A 343 -15.01 24.04 -1.81
C ARG A 343 -16.17 23.78 -2.77
N ALA A 344 -16.57 24.80 -3.54
CA ALA A 344 -17.63 24.67 -4.54
C ALA A 344 -17.25 23.68 -5.66
N VAL A 345 -16.00 23.69 -6.12
CA VAL A 345 -15.47 22.71 -7.08
C VAL A 345 -15.46 21.30 -6.48
N ARG A 346 -14.97 21.14 -5.23
CA ARG A 346 -14.95 19.86 -4.51
C ARG A 346 -16.36 19.25 -4.41
N ARG A 347 -17.36 20.08 -4.11
CA ARG A 347 -18.77 19.70 -3.98
C ARG A 347 -19.52 19.57 -5.32
N ARG A 348 -18.85 19.86 -6.44
CA ARG A 348 -19.45 19.92 -7.79
C ARG A 348 -20.58 20.96 -7.93
N GLU A 349 -20.62 21.94 -7.04
CA GLU A 349 -21.50 23.13 -7.15
C GLU A 349 -21.03 24.02 -8.32
N ILE A 350 -19.72 24.05 -8.56
CA ILE A 350 -19.09 24.65 -9.73
C ILE A 350 -18.40 23.54 -10.53
N VAL A 351 -18.69 23.49 -11.83
CA VAL A 351 -18.08 22.57 -12.77
C VAL A 351 -17.37 23.38 -13.85
N VAL A 352 -16.06 23.16 -13.97
CA VAL A 352 -15.22 23.77 -15.00
C VAL A 352 -14.62 22.62 -15.83
N PRO A 353 -14.97 22.48 -17.12
CA PRO A 353 -14.50 21.37 -17.96
C PRO A 353 -12.98 21.22 -18.00
N GLU A 354 -12.24 22.33 -18.00
CA GLU A 354 -10.79 22.36 -18.02
C GLU A 354 -10.19 21.82 -16.71
N LEU A 355 -10.82 22.11 -15.56
CA LEU A 355 -10.44 21.53 -14.28
C LEU A 355 -10.76 20.03 -14.23
N ASP A 356 -11.90 19.61 -14.77
CA ASP A 356 -12.24 18.18 -14.86
C ASP A 356 -11.22 17.41 -15.71
N ALA A 357 -10.81 17.97 -16.85
CA ALA A 357 -9.74 17.41 -17.68
C ALA A 357 -8.40 17.36 -16.93
N TYR A 358 -8.04 18.43 -16.21
CA TYR A 358 -6.86 18.45 -15.35
C TYR A 358 -6.89 17.31 -14.31
N PHE A 359 -8.01 17.14 -13.61
CA PHE A 359 -8.12 16.09 -12.59
C PHE A 359 -8.13 14.67 -13.16
N VAL A 360 -8.55 14.48 -14.42
CA VAL A 360 -8.36 13.19 -15.12
C VAL A 360 -6.86 12.89 -15.29
N HIS A 361 -6.06 13.88 -15.71
CA HIS A 361 -4.61 13.71 -15.82
C HIS A 361 -3.93 13.52 -14.46
N ASP A 362 -4.32 14.26 -13.42
CA ASP A 362 -3.81 14.08 -12.06
C ASP A 362 -4.11 12.66 -11.53
N ARG A 363 -5.35 12.16 -11.69
CA ARG A 363 -5.69 10.78 -11.29
C ARG A 363 -4.91 9.73 -12.07
N ALA A 364 -4.71 9.91 -13.37
CA ALA A 364 -3.90 9.00 -14.18
C ALA A 364 -2.42 9.03 -13.79
N LEU A 365 -1.90 10.20 -13.41
CA LEU A 365 -0.55 10.36 -12.86
C LEU A 365 -0.40 9.59 -11.54
N ARG A 366 -1.37 9.69 -10.61
CA ARG A 366 -1.40 8.89 -9.37
C ARG A 366 -1.56 7.39 -9.61
N GLU A 367 -2.40 7.00 -10.59
CA GLU A 367 -2.56 5.59 -10.97
C GLU A 367 -1.29 4.99 -11.58
N SER A 368 -0.40 5.81 -12.14
CA SER A 368 0.88 5.36 -12.66
C SER A 368 1.93 5.09 -11.58
N GLY A 369 1.72 5.55 -10.35
CA GLY A 369 2.72 5.50 -9.26
C GLY A 369 3.87 6.50 -9.38
N HIS A 370 3.88 7.36 -10.41
CA HIS A 370 4.93 8.36 -10.65
C HIS A 370 4.44 9.79 -10.35
N ASP A 371 3.68 9.96 -9.28
CA ASP A 371 3.17 11.25 -8.83
C ASP A 371 4.21 12.01 -7.98
N ASN A 372 4.83 13.10 -8.45
CA ASN A 372 4.71 13.73 -9.77
C ASN A 372 5.98 13.63 -10.65
N SER A 373 5.76 13.76 -11.97
CA SER A 373 6.80 13.72 -12.99
C SER A 373 6.38 14.54 -14.21
N TYR A 374 7.28 15.39 -14.71
CA TYR A 374 7.05 16.18 -15.94
C TYR A 374 6.73 15.33 -17.18
N ARG A 375 7.11 14.04 -17.17
CA ARG A 375 6.73 13.07 -18.19
C ARG A 375 5.21 12.95 -18.34
N LEU A 376 4.48 13.10 -17.23
CA LEU A 376 3.08 12.74 -17.09
C LEU A 376 2.16 13.94 -16.75
N GLU A 377 2.68 15.00 -16.14
CA GLU A 377 1.88 16.18 -15.78
C GLU A 377 1.10 16.77 -16.96
N GLY A 378 -0.21 16.95 -16.75
CA GLY A 378 -1.15 17.51 -17.74
C GLY A 378 -1.40 16.63 -18.97
N ARG A 379 -0.85 15.42 -19.03
CA ARG A 379 -0.94 14.54 -20.22
C ARG A 379 -1.05 13.05 -19.93
N ALA A 380 -0.91 12.60 -18.68
CA ALA A 380 -0.85 11.18 -18.29
C ALA A 380 -1.96 10.32 -18.90
N ALA A 381 -3.21 10.77 -18.76
CA ALA A 381 -4.39 10.08 -19.30
C ALA A 381 -4.47 10.00 -20.84
N HIS A 382 -3.54 10.58 -21.59
CA HIS A 382 -3.45 10.43 -23.05
C HIS A 382 -2.29 9.52 -23.48
N LEU A 383 -1.42 9.13 -22.54
CA LEU A 383 -0.21 8.36 -22.86
C LEU A 383 -0.45 6.86 -22.72
N CYS A 384 -0.22 6.13 -23.80
CA CYS A 384 0.00 4.68 -23.74
C CYS A 384 1.44 4.43 -23.29
N THR A 385 1.68 4.50 -21.98
CA THR A 385 3.04 4.46 -21.41
C THR A 385 3.71 3.09 -21.63
N VAL A 386 5.02 3.08 -21.89
CA VAL A 386 5.81 1.83 -21.93
C VAL A 386 5.71 1.06 -20.62
N ASP A 387 5.61 1.77 -19.50
CA ASP A 387 5.45 1.27 -18.14
C ASP A 387 4.26 0.29 -18.05
N LEU A 388 3.03 0.78 -18.26
CA LEU A 388 1.83 -0.06 -18.22
C LEU A 388 1.87 -1.18 -19.27
N ASN A 389 2.25 -0.86 -20.51
CA ASN A 389 2.16 -1.85 -21.59
C ASN A 389 3.23 -2.94 -21.50
N ALA A 390 4.39 -2.68 -20.89
CA ALA A 390 5.35 -3.72 -20.53
C ALA A 390 4.81 -4.65 -19.43
N LEU A 391 4.08 -4.11 -18.44
CA LEU A 391 3.44 -4.92 -17.39
C LEU A 391 2.28 -5.76 -17.94
N LEU A 392 1.52 -5.24 -18.90
CA LEU A 392 0.49 -6.03 -19.58
C LEU A 392 1.09 -7.12 -20.48
N TYR A 393 2.22 -6.85 -21.13
CA TYR A 393 3.01 -7.88 -21.80
C TYR A 393 3.45 -8.97 -20.81
N ARG A 394 3.88 -8.57 -19.61
CA ARG A 394 4.23 -9.51 -18.55
C ARG A 394 3.05 -10.38 -18.11
N TYR A 395 1.86 -9.79 -17.92
CA TYR A 395 0.62 -10.56 -17.65
C TYR A 395 0.37 -11.61 -18.74
N GLU A 396 0.43 -11.22 -20.01
CA GLU A 396 0.18 -12.12 -21.14
C GLU A 396 1.16 -13.30 -21.17
N ILE A 397 2.45 -13.05 -20.90
CA ILE A 397 3.49 -14.09 -20.85
C ILE A 397 3.33 -14.99 -19.62
N ASP A 398 3.10 -14.43 -18.44
CA ASP A 398 2.95 -15.19 -17.19
C ASP A 398 1.72 -16.11 -17.23
N LEU A 399 0.63 -15.64 -17.84
CA LEU A 399 -0.57 -16.44 -18.06
C LEU A 399 -0.30 -17.59 -19.03
N ALA A 400 0.39 -17.32 -20.15
CA ALA A 400 0.78 -18.39 -21.08
C ALA A 400 1.64 -19.46 -20.38
N ARG A 401 2.63 -19.03 -19.58
CA ARG A 401 3.49 -19.91 -18.78
C ARG A 401 2.67 -20.76 -17.81
N ALA A 402 1.78 -20.16 -17.03
CA ALA A 402 1.01 -20.88 -16.02
C ALA A 402 0.09 -21.94 -16.65
N ILE A 403 -0.53 -21.60 -17.78
CA ILE A 403 -1.40 -22.52 -18.51
C ILE A 403 -0.62 -23.73 -19.03
N GLU A 404 0.58 -23.52 -19.56
CA GLU A 404 1.42 -24.59 -20.11
C GLU A 404 2.06 -25.44 -19.01
N GLU A 405 2.75 -24.81 -18.06
CA GLU A 405 3.58 -25.49 -17.07
C GLU A 405 2.79 -26.09 -15.91
N VAL A 406 1.69 -25.46 -15.50
CA VAL A 406 0.95 -25.83 -14.28
C VAL A 406 -0.44 -26.39 -14.60
N PHE A 407 -1.12 -25.86 -15.62
CA PHE A 407 -2.52 -26.21 -15.89
C PHE A 407 -2.73 -27.20 -17.04
N GLY A 408 -1.66 -27.83 -17.54
CA GLY A 408 -1.75 -28.89 -18.56
C GLY A 408 -2.24 -28.39 -19.93
N GLY A 409 -1.87 -27.17 -20.30
CA GLY A 409 -2.19 -26.55 -21.59
C GLY A 409 -3.58 -25.91 -21.69
N ARG A 410 -4.39 -25.93 -20.62
CA ARG A 410 -5.74 -25.37 -20.64
C ARG A 410 -6.19 -24.83 -19.29
N LEU A 411 -6.68 -23.59 -19.27
CA LEU A 411 -7.33 -22.97 -18.11
C LEU A 411 -8.77 -22.61 -18.45
N VAL A 412 -9.72 -23.01 -17.60
CA VAL A 412 -11.12 -22.62 -17.71
C VAL A 412 -11.44 -21.68 -16.55
N THR A 413 -11.90 -20.49 -16.86
CA THR A 413 -12.33 -19.49 -15.88
C THR A 413 -13.74 -19.81 -15.36
N PRO A 414 -14.16 -19.30 -14.19
CA PRO A 414 -15.48 -19.57 -13.59
C PRO A 414 -16.69 -19.25 -14.49
N ASP A 415 -16.53 -18.31 -15.43
CA ASP A 415 -17.54 -17.95 -16.44
C ASP A 415 -17.55 -18.92 -17.65
N GLY A 416 -16.77 -19.99 -17.62
CA GLY A 416 -16.72 -21.04 -18.63
C GLY A 416 -15.80 -20.76 -19.82
N ARG A 417 -15.12 -19.60 -19.86
CA ARG A 417 -14.19 -19.28 -20.95
C ARG A 417 -12.90 -20.09 -20.84
N THR A 418 -12.43 -20.55 -21.99
CA THR A 418 -11.21 -21.37 -22.08
C THR A 418 -10.05 -20.53 -22.60
N HIS A 419 -8.93 -20.61 -21.91
CA HIS A 419 -7.67 -19.94 -22.23
C HIS A 419 -6.59 -20.98 -22.55
N THR A 420 -5.80 -20.70 -23.59
CA THR A 420 -4.68 -21.54 -24.04
C THR A 420 -3.38 -20.73 -24.06
N PRO A 421 -2.21 -21.38 -23.95
CA PRO A 421 -0.92 -20.69 -23.99
C PRO A 421 -0.72 -19.89 -25.28
N ASP A 422 -1.06 -20.49 -26.43
CA ASP A 422 -0.85 -19.88 -27.74
C ASP A 422 -1.69 -18.60 -27.94
N ALA A 423 -2.92 -18.57 -27.43
CA ALA A 423 -3.76 -17.38 -27.49
C ALA A 423 -3.14 -16.20 -26.72
N TRP A 424 -2.55 -16.47 -25.54
CA TRP A 424 -1.88 -15.45 -24.74
C TRP A 424 -0.54 -15.03 -25.34
N ARG A 425 0.24 -15.96 -25.91
CA ARG A 425 1.47 -15.64 -26.67
C ARG A 425 1.18 -14.77 -27.89
N ALA A 426 0.08 -15.02 -28.60
CA ALA A 426 -0.34 -14.19 -29.72
C ALA A 426 -0.69 -12.75 -29.27
N ARG A 427 -1.37 -12.59 -28.12
CA ARG A 427 -1.63 -11.27 -27.51
C ARG A 427 -0.33 -10.55 -27.16
N ALA A 428 0.61 -11.24 -26.51
CA ALA A 428 1.93 -10.72 -26.18
C ALA A 428 2.72 -10.27 -27.41
N ALA A 429 2.72 -11.08 -28.47
CA ALA A 429 3.39 -10.74 -29.73
C ALA A 429 2.79 -9.47 -30.35
N ALA A 430 1.45 -9.39 -30.45
CA ALA A 430 0.76 -8.22 -30.98
C ALA A 430 1.02 -6.96 -30.13
N ARG A 431 1.05 -7.09 -28.79
CA ARG A 431 1.38 -5.98 -27.91
C ARG A 431 2.82 -5.50 -28.13
N ARG A 432 3.79 -6.42 -28.20
CA ARG A 432 5.19 -6.09 -28.46
C ARG A 432 5.37 -5.37 -29.79
N GLU A 433 4.68 -5.82 -30.85
CA GLU A 433 4.68 -5.15 -32.15
C GLU A 433 4.13 -3.72 -32.04
N ARG A 434 3.00 -3.52 -31.36
CA ARG A 434 2.41 -2.20 -31.13
C ARG A 434 3.26 -1.26 -30.28
N ILE A 435 4.03 -1.79 -29.32
CA ILE A 435 4.96 -0.99 -28.51
C ILE A 435 6.15 -0.51 -29.36
N ASN A 436 6.59 -1.32 -30.31
CA ASN A 436 7.76 -1.02 -31.16
C ASN A 436 7.44 -0.17 -32.40
N ALA A 437 6.16 -0.14 -32.81
CA ALA A 437 5.65 0.69 -33.91
C ALA A 437 5.46 2.14 -33.44
#